data_AF-A0A6A4GCY9-F1
#
_entry.id   AF-A0A6A4GCY9-F1
#
_cell.length_a   1.000
_cell.length_b   1.000
_cell.length_c   1.000
_cell.angle_alpha   90.00
_cell.angle_beta   90.00
_cell.angle_gamma   90.00
#
_symmetry.space_group_name_H-M   'P 1'
#
loop_
_entity.id
_entity.type
_entity.pdbx_description
1 polymer ?
#
loop_
_entity_poly.entity_id
_entity_poly.type
_entity_poly.pdbx_seq_one_letter_code
_entity_poly.pdbx_strand_id
1 'polypeptide(L)'
;MSSVSQSGEEPVFSLNTETPIQSDPISTRIRATATAKATSNSPFIAPVEPPSNQQTNTQRTDHFAQVPKLAPKGTNFLAFKEQWHIAIAAAGYSHLFDTSFIPPTNPKDPEAPGYIAELTIFQSYTRLESQARSLLTARLDDRLMCKVMKGSTRVLDIWVKLVEQLQVKSEIAISDMKADWEQHTCGPKVNLIDFLAEDQEMVDEIENAGGEVSDSEF
;
A
#
# COMPACT_ATOMS: atom_id res chain seq x y z
N MET A 1 25.57 26.46 41.56
CA MET A 1 24.28 27.10 41.86
C MET A 1 24.33 28.52 41.32
N SER A 2 23.33 28.89 40.49
CA SER A 2 22.66 30.20 40.33
C SER A 2 23.50 31.50 40.43
N SER A 3 23.39 32.55 39.61
CA SER A 3 22.35 33.00 38.67
C SER A 3 22.89 34.22 37.88
N VAL A 4 22.37 34.40 36.66
CA VAL A 4 21.80 35.61 36.02
C VAL A 4 22.42 36.99 36.32
N SER A 5 22.79 37.76 35.28
CA SER A 5 22.09 39.02 34.87
C SER A 5 22.89 39.91 33.90
N GLN A 6 22.13 40.71 33.14
CA GLN A 6 22.42 41.95 32.38
C GLN A 6 22.29 41.75 30.86
N SER A 7 21.25 42.22 30.16
CA SER A 7 20.70 43.59 29.99
C SER A 7 21.71 44.57 29.40
N GLY A 8 21.46 45.02 28.17
CA GLY A 8 22.21 46.04 27.47
C GLY A 8 21.40 46.60 26.29
N GLU A 9 21.29 47.92 26.26
CA GLU A 9 20.45 48.77 25.40
C GLU A 9 21.04 49.00 23.98
N GLU A 10 20.17 49.55 23.11
CA GLU A 10 20.29 50.15 21.75
C GLU A 10 21.62 50.91 21.40
N PRO A 11 22.00 51.21 20.12
CA PRO A 11 21.14 51.90 19.11
C PRO A 11 21.42 51.72 17.59
N VAL A 12 20.54 52.38 16.82
CA VAL A 12 20.44 52.67 15.38
C VAL A 12 21.73 53.22 14.74
N PHE A 13 22.07 52.81 13.49
CA PHE A 13 22.60 53.71 12.44
C PHE A 13 22.40 53.15 11.01
N SER A 14 21.99 54.04 10.11
CA SER A 14 21.64 53.85 8.70
C SER A 14 22.83 53.93 7.73
N LEU A 15 22.52 53.63 6.46
CA LEU A 15 23.16 54.04 5.19
C LEU A 15 24.15 53.07 4.50
N ASN A 16 23.58 52.36 3.53
CA ASN A 16 23.94 52.34 2.11
C ASN A 16 25.43 52.38 1.74
N THR A 17 25.88 51.29 1.10
CA THR A 17 26.88 51.39 0.03
C THR A 17 26.41 50.57 -1.16
N GLU A 18 26.00 51.30 -2.20
CA GLU A 18 25.71 50.83 -3.54
C GLU A 18 27.05 50.57 -4.25
N THR A 19 27.27 49.42 -4.89
CA THR A 19 27.36 49.22 -6.36
C THR A 19 28.19 47.93 -6.63
N PRO A 20 28.31 47.40 -7.86
CA PRO A 20 27.25 46.85 -8.70
C PRO A 20 27.70 45.53 -9.39
N ILE A 21 26.97 44.42 -9.31
CA ILE A 21 27.21 43.29 -10.24
C ILE A 21 25.88 42.70 -10.73
N GLN A 22 25.51 43.16 -11.92
CA GLN A 22 24.96 42.39 -13.04
C GLN A 22 23.86 41.36 -12.69
N SER A 23 22.61 41.81 -12.80
CA SER A 23 21.42 40.96 -12.72
C SER A 23 21.27 40.06 -13.95
N ASP A 24 21.19 38.75 -13.69
CA ASP A 24 20.83 37.70 -14.65
C ASP A 24 19.41 37.91 -15.24
N PRO A 25 19.20 37.62 -16.53
CA PRO A 25 17.93 37.84 -17.24
C PRO A 25 16.76 36.94 -16.79
N ILE A 26 16.98 36.05 -15.81
CA ILE A 26 15.96 35.13 -15.30
C ILE A 26 15.12 35.78 -14.19
N SER A 27 15.69 36.70 -13.40
CA SER A 27 14.99 37.32 -12.27
C SER A 27 13.92 38.34 -12.70
N THR A 28 14.09 38.97 -13.87
CA THR A 28 13.13 39.95 -14.42
C THR A 28 11.82 39.31 -14.87
N ARG A 29 11.79 37.99 -15.14
CA ARG A 29 10.58 37.30 -15.60
C ARG A 29 9.62 36.92 -14.46
N ILE A 30 10.12 36.81 -13.22
CA ILE A 30 9.29 36.45 -12.06
C ILE A 30 8.57 37.68 -11.49
N ARG A 31 9.10 38.89 -11.69
CA ARG A 31 8.48 40.12 -11.14
C ARG A 31 7.43 40.77 -12.05
N ALA A 32 7.33 40.36 -13.32
CA ALA A 32 6.32 40.87 -14.25
C ALA A 32 4.93 40.21 -14.10
N THR A 33 4.82 39.05 -13.45
CA THR A 33 3.52 38.37 -13.22
C THR A 33 2.88 38.67 -11.86
N ALA A 34 3.54 39.41 -10.97
CA ALA A 34 3.00 39.75 -9.65
C ALA A 34 2.37 41.17 -9.56
N THR A 35 2.46 42.00 -10.60
CA THR A 35 1.88 43.37 -10.60
C THR A 35 1.01 43.65 -11.83
N ALA A 36 0.20 42.67 -12.22
CA ALA A 36 -0.96 42.88 -13.09
C ALA A 36 -2.22 42.43 -12.35
N LYS A 37 -2.43 42.98 -11.15
CA LYS A 37 -3.73 42.97 -10.49
C LYS A 37 -4.29 44.38 -10.54
N ALA A 38 -5.12 44.65 -11.53
CA ALA A 38 -6.31 45.48 -11.37
C ALA A 38 -7.12 45.48 -12.67
N THR A 39 -8.40 45.11 -12.54
CA THR A 39 -9.48 45.21 -13.54
C THR A 39 -9.74 43.96 -14.37
N SER A 40 -10.32 42.95 -13.73
CA SER A 40 -11.28 42.07 -14.38
C SER A 40 -12.31 41.63 -13.33
N ASN A 41 -13.49 42.23 -13.38
CA ASN A 41 -14.64 41.89 -12.53
C ASN A 41 -15.28 40.59 -13.01
N SER A 42 -14.59 39.47 -12.83
CA SER A 42 -15.17 38.13 -13.00
C SER A 42 -15.06 37.40 -11.68
N PRO A 43 -16.16 36.83 -11.12
CA PRO A 43 -16.05 36.04 -9.92
C PRO A 43 -15.18 34.82 -10.25
N PHE A 44 -13.98 34.78 -9.66
CA PHE A 44 -13.11 33.62 -9.72
C PHE A 44 -13.85 32.48 -9.01
N ILE A 45 -14.48 31.61 -9.79
CA ILE A 45 -14.99 30.34 -9.29
C ILE A 45 -13.76 29.54 -8.89
N ALA A 46 -13.50 29.47 -7.58
CA ALA A 46 -12.53 28.54 -7.04
C ALA A 46 -12.89 27.13 -7.55
N PRO A 47 -11.91 26.29 -7.94
CA PRO A 47 -12.18 24.90 -8.23
C PRO A 47 -12.96 24.32 -7.05
N VAL A 48 -14.17 23.83 -7.32
CA VAL A 48 -14.96 23.10 -6.32
C VAL A 48 -14.06 21.95 -5.85
N GLU A 49 -13.64 22.03 -4.60
CA GLU A 49 -12.93 20.96 -3.94
C GLU A 49 -13.84 19.72 -4.04
N PRO A 50 -13.41 18.64 -4.72
CA PRO A 50 -14.26 17.48 -4.88
C PRO A 50 -14.63 16.97 -3.49
N PRO A 51 -15.88 16.54 -3.26
CA PRO A 51 -16.27 16.05 -1.94
C PRO A 51 -15.30 14.93 -1.53
N SER A 52 -14.79 15.04 -0.31
CA SER A 52 -13.75 14.20 0.34
C SER A 52 -13.95 12.67 0.27
N ASN A 53 -15.01 12.18 -0.38
CA ASN A 53 -15.41 10.78 -0.45
C ASN A 53 -15.34 10.18 -1.88
N GLN A 54 -14.88 10.93 -2.88
CA GLN A 54 -14.77 10.45 -4.26
C GLN A 54 -13.32 10.18 -4.66
N GLN A 55 -12.70 9.15 -4.06
CA GLN A 55 -11.49 8.56 -4.66
C GLN A 55 -11.83 8.07 -6.08
N THR A 56 -11.04 8.50 -7.06
CA THR A 56 -11.19 8.00 -8.43
C THR A 56 -10.81 6.51 -8.49
N ASN A 57 -11.32 5.77 -9.47
CA ASN A 57 -10.95 4.35 -9.64
C ASN A 57 -9.44 4.17 -9.76
N THR A 58 -8.75 5.11 -10.41
CA THR A 58 -7.28 5.15 -10.52
C THR A 58 -6.61 5.28 -9.15
N GLN A 59 -7.06 6.22 -8.31
CA GLN A 59 -6.53 6.36 -6.94
C GLN A 59 -6.73 5.10 -6.09
N ARG A 60 -7.82 4.35 -6.30
CA ARG A 60 -8.05 3.09 -5.58
C ARG A 60 -7.09 1.99 -6.01
N THR A 61 -6.71 1.94 -7.28
CA THR A 61 -5.78 0.92 -7.77
C THR A 61 -4.33 1.18 -7.36
N ASP A 62 -3.97 2.43 -7.13
CA ASP A 62 -2.60 2.84 -6.76
C ASP A 62 -2.15 2.21 -5.42
N HIS A 63 -3.07 2.01 -4.47
CA HIS A 63 -2.80 1.33 -3.19
C HIS A 63 -2.29 -0.10 -3.37
N PHE A 64 -2.64 -0.75 -4.49
CA PHE A 64 -2.20 -2.12 -4.77
C PHE A 64 -0.82 -2.18 -5.42
N ALA A 65 -0.21 -1.06 -5.81
CA ALA A 65 1.10 -1.04 -6.44
C ALA A 65 2.18 -1.66 -5.54
N GLN A 66 2.08 -1.44 -4.22
CA GLN A 66 3.01 -1.96 -3.22
C GLN A 66 2.74 -3.42 -2.83
N VAL A 67 1.60 -3.99 -3.24
CA VAL A 67 1.31 -5.38 -2.91
C VAL A 67 2.18 -6.28 -3.78
N PRO A 68 3.05 -7.13 -3.20
CA PRO A 68 3.93 -7.99 -3.97
C PRO A 68 3.10 -9.00 -4.78
N LYS A 69 3.67 -9.50 -5.89
CA LYS A 69 3.13 -10.71 -6.50
C LYS A 69 3.38 -11.88 -5.56
N LEU A 70 2.41 -12.76 -5.46
CA LEU A 70 2.54 -13.93 -4.61
C LEU A 70 3.51 -14.94 -5.24
N ALA A 71 4.47 -15.41 -4.46
CA ALA A 71 5.40 -16.44 -4.88
C ALA A 71 4.67 -17.78 -5.06
N PRO A 72 5.00 -18.60 -6.08
CA PRO A 72 4.33 -19.88 -6.33
C PRO A 72 4.38 -20.87 -5.15
N LYS A 73 5.45 -20.79 -4.35
CA LYS A 73 5.66 -21.58 -3.13
C LYS A 73 5.02 -20.97 -1.88
N GLY A 74 4.54 -19.73 -1.94
CA GLY A 74 3.93 -19.04 -0.80
C GLY A 74 4.93 -18.50 0.22
N THR A 75 6.23 -18.42 -0.10
CA THR A 75 7.27 -17.94 0.82
C THR A 75 7.07 -16.51 1.27
N ASN A 76 6.48 -15.66 0.43
CA ASN A 76 6.12 -14.28 0.78
C ASN A 76 4.65 -14.12 1.19
N PHE A 77 3.96 -15.20 1.57
CA PHE A 77 2.52 -15.15 1.82
C PHE A 77 2.16 -14.23 2.99
N LEU A 78 2.97 -14.20 4.06
CA LEU A 78 2.72 -13.33 5.21
C LEU A 78 2.77 -11.85 4.81
N ALA A 79 3.88 -11.43 4.17
CA ALA A 79 4.05 -10.08 3.66
C ALA A 79 2.96 -9.71 2.64
N PHE A 80 2.62 -10.63 1.73
CA PHE A 80 1.51 -10.44 0.80
C PHE A 80 0.19 -10.20 1.52
N LYS A 81 -0.15 -11.03 2.52
CA LYS A 81 -1.39 -10.96 3.27
C LYS A 81 -1.51 -9.62 4.01
N GLU A 82 -0.44 -9.18 4.66
CA GLU A 82 -0.44 -7.91 5.39
C GLU A 82 -0.62 -6.71 4.44
N GLN A 83 0.21 -6.63 3.38
CA GLN A 83 0.12 -5.55 2.39
C GLN A 83 -1.24 -5.56 1.65
N TRP A 84 -1.81 -6.74 1.39
CA TRP A 84 -3.15 -6.86 0.82
C TRP A 84 -4.21 -6.27 1.74
N HIS A 85 -4.19 -6.55 3.05
CA HIS A 85 -5.14 -5.99 4.01
C HIS A 85 -5.04 -4.47 4.11
N ILE A 86 -3.82 -3.92 4.10
CA ILE A 86 -3.59 -2.47 4.09
C ILE A 86 -4.17 -1.85 2.82
N ALA A 87 -3.90 -2.44 1.65
CA ALA A 87 -4.38 -1.94 0.37
C ALA A 87 -5.92 -1.96 0.25
N ILE A 88 -6.58 -3.04 0.68
CA ILE A 88 -8.06 -3.09 0.65
C ILE A 88 -8.69 -2.11 1.63
N ALA A 89 -8.05 -1.83 2.77
CA ALA A 89 -8.52 -0.81 3.72
C ALA A 89 -8.39 0.59 3.11
N ALA A 90 -7.23 0.92 2.55
CA ALA A 90 -6.98 2.22 1.91
C ALA A 90 -7.87 2.47 0.67
N ALA A 91 -8.23 1.41 -0.06
CA ALA A 91 -9.08 1.47 -1.23
C ALA A 91 -10.60 1.34 -0.95
N GLY A 92 -10.98 1.12 0.31
CA GLY A 92 -12.39 0.99 0.73
C GLY A 92 -13.06 -0.35 0.35
N TYR A 93 -12.28 -1.41 0.15
CA TYR A 93 -12.78 -2.75 -0.18
C TYR A 93 -12.92 -3.69 1.02
N SER A 94 -12.52 -3.28 2.23
CA SER A 94 -12.50 -4.18 3.42
C SER A 94 -13.79 -4.97 3.64
N HIS A 95 -14.95 -4.33 3.47
CA HIS A 95 -16.26 -4.97 3.62
C HIS A 95 -16.48 -6.16 2.68
N LEU A 96 -15.85 -6.19 1.50
CA LEU A 96 -15.95 -7.31 0.56
C LEU A 96 -15.20 -8.57 1.03
N PHE A 97 -14.29 -8.41 2.00
CA PHE A 97 -13.50 -9.48 2.61
C PHE A 97 -14.00 -9.86 4.01
N ASP A 98 -15.09 -9.25 4.46
CA ASP A 98 -15.71 -9.55 5.76
C ASP A 98 -16.72 -10.70 5.62
N THR A 99 -16.54 -11.73 6.44
CA THR A 99 -17.47 -12.87 6.51
C THR A 99 -18.88 -12.51 6.96
N SER A 100 -19.03 -11.41 7.70
CA SER A 100 -20.31 -10.91 8.19
C SER A 100 -21.05 -10.03 7.18
N PHE A 101 -20.38 -9.61 6.11
CA PHE A 101 -20.98 -8.78 5.08
C PHE A 101 -21.98 -9.58 4.23
N ILE A 102 -23.19 -9.04 4.12
CA ILE A 102 -24.28 -9.60 3.31
C ILE A 102 -24.37 -8.81 2.00
N PRO A 103 -24.07 -9.43 0.85
CA PRO A 103 -24.18 -8.77 -0.44
C PRO A 103 -25.61 -8.30 -0.74
N PRO A 104 -25.77 -7.12 -1.38
CA PRO A 104 -27.07 -6.72 -1.89
C PRO A 104 -27.56 -7.70 -2.96
N THR A 105 -28.87 -7.92 -3.01
CA THR A 105 -29.51 -8.78 -4.01
C THR A 105 -30.00 -7.94 -5.19
N ASN A 106 -29.99 -8.52 -6.40
CA ASN A 106 -30.55 -7.86 -7.57
C ASN A 106 -32.07 -7.67 -7.39
N PRO A 107 -32.59 -6.43 -7.38
CA PRO A 107 -34.02 -6.19 -7.25
C PRO A 107 -34.76 -6.71 -8.49
N LYS A 108 -35.91 -7.36 -8.29
CA LYS A 108 -36.65 -8.06 -9.36
C LYS A 108 -37.87 -7.31 -9.87
N ASP A 109 -38.48 -6.48 -9.03
CA ASP A 109 -39.74 -5.81 -9.34
C ASP A 109 -39.50 -4.32 -9.64
N PRO A 110 -39.62 -3.88 -10.91
CA PRO A 110 -39.39 -2.50 -11.30
C PRO A 110 -40.44 -1.52 -10.75
N GLU A 111 -41.62 -2.01 -10.35
CA GLU A 111 -42.72 -1.19 -9.82
C GLU A 111 -42.65 -1.03 -8.29
N ALA A 112 -41.76 -1.77 -7.62
CA ALA A 112 -41.62 -1.72 -6.18
C ALA A 112 -41.10 -0.34 -5.70
N PRO A 113 -41.67 0.22 -4.61
CA PRO A 113 -41.13 1.42 -3.99
C PRO A 113 -39.66 1.21 -3.60
N GLY A 114 -38.76 2.02 -4.16
CA GLY A 114 -37.31 1.93 -3.87
C GLY A 114 -36.48 1.13 -4.88
N TYR A 115 -37.09 0.53 -5.92
CA TYR A 115 -36.39 -0.26 -6.95
C TYR A 115 -35.12 0.42 -7.49
N ILE A 116 -35.21 1.70 -7.86
CA ILE A 116 -34.08 2.46 -8.42
C ILE A 116 -32.92 2.58 -7.43
N ALA A 117 -33.22 2.79 -6.14
CA ALA A 117 -32.20 2.91 -5.10
C ALA A 117 -31.50 1.56 -4.85
N GLU A 118 -32.28 0.49 -4.73
CA GLU A 118 -31.75 -0.87 -4.56
C GLU A 118 -30.92 -1.31 -5.77
N LEU A 119 -31.37 -0.99 -6.99
CA LEU A 119 -30.64 -1.30 -8.20
C LEU A 119 -29.30 -0.56 -8.25
N THR A 120 -29.28 0.71 -7.84
CA THR A 120 -28.06 1.52 -7.76
C THR A 120 -27.06 0.93 -6.77
N ILE A 121 -27.53 0.47 -5.61
CA ILE A 121 -26.70 -0.21 -4.61
C ILE A 121 -26.14 -1.51 -5.17
N PHE A 122 -26.99 -2.35 -5.77
CA PHE A 122 -26.59 -3.63 -6.36
C PHE A 122 -25.54 -3.46 -7.47
N GLN A 123 -25.75 -2.49 -8.38
CA GLN A 123 -24.79 -2.18 -9.46
C GLN A 123 -23.47 -1.65 -8.91
N SER A 124 -23.52 -0.79 -7.90
CA SER A 124 -22.32 -0.25 -7.24
C SER A 124 -21.51 -1.37 -6.58
N TYR A 125 -22.17 -2.25 -5.84
CA TYR A 125 -21.56 -3.46 -5.27
C TYR A 125 -20.92 -4.33 -6.34
N THR A 126 -21.66 -4.69 -7.40
CA THR A 126 -21.17 -5.57 -8.47
C THR A 126 -19.91 -5.01 -9.15
N ARG A 127 -19.83 -3.68 -9.30
CA ARG A 127 -18.64 -3.02 -9.82
C ARG A 127 -17.46 -3.14 -8.86
N LEU A 128 -17.65 -2.88 -7.57
CA LEU A 128 -16.58 -3.01 -6.57
C LEU A 128 -16.10 -4.46 -6.45
N GLU A 129 -17.03 -5.41 -6.47
CA GLU A 129 -16.76 -6.84 -6.41
C GLU A 129 -15.90 -7.31 -7.60
N SER A 130 -16.26 -6.90 -8.82
CA SER A 130 -15.48 -7.25 -10.02
C SER A 130 -14.10 -6.60 -10.03
N GLN A 131 -13.98 -5.37 -9.54
CA GLN A 131 -12.70 -4.67 -9.41
C GLN A 131 -11.78 -5.33 -8.38
N ALA A 132 -12.28 -5.60 -7.17
CA ALA A 132 -11.53 -6.30 -6.12
C ALA A 132 -11.07 -7.68 -6.58
N ARG A 133 -11.94 -8.42 -7.29
CA ARG A 133 -11.60 -9.71 -7.89
C ARG A 133 -10.46 -9.59 -8.89
N SER A 134 -10.54 -8.63 -9.82
CA SER A 134 -9.48 -8.40 -10.82
C SER A 134 -8.15 -8.07 -10.15
N LEU A 135 -8.15 -7.17 -9.16
CA LEU A 135 -6.97 -6.77 -8.40
C LEU A 135 -6.32 -7.96 -7.67
N LEU A 136 -7.14 -8.82 -7.06
CA LEU A 136 -6.65 -10.00 -6.35
C LEU A 136 -6.01 -10.97 -7.33
N THR A 137 -6.71 -11.31 -8.41
CA THR A 137 -6.23 -12.26 -9.42
C THR A 137 -4.96 -11.78 -10.13
N ALA A 138 -4.78 -10.47 -10.30
CA ALA A 138 -3.58 -9.89 -10.93
C ALA A 138 -2.29 -10.13 -10.11
N ARG A 139 -2.42 -10.49 -8.83
CA ARG A 139 -1.30 -10.81 -7.94
C ARG A 139 -0.99 -12.30 -7.85
N LEU A 140 -1.76 -13.15 -8.52
CA LEU A 140 -1.62 -14.60 -8.48
C LEU A 140 -0.99 -15.13 -9.78
N ASP A 141 -0.34 -16.29 -9.70
CA ASP A 141 0.00 -17.07 -10.89
C ASP A 141 -1.23 -17.76 -11.48
N ASP A 142 -1.16 -18.11 -12.77
CA ASP A 142 -2.30 -18.67 -13.51
C ASP A 142 -2.87 -19.95 -12.88
N ARG A 143 -2.00 -20.81 -12.34
CA ARG A 143 -2.41 -22.08 -11.75
C ARG A 143 -3.18 -21.84 -10.46
N LEU A 144 -2.66 -20.97 -9.59
CA LEU A 144 -3.32 -20.60 -8.35
C LEU A 144 -4.63 -19.87 -8.63
N MET A 145 -4.63 -18.90 -9.55
CA MET A 145 -5.82 -18.18 -10.01
C MET A 145 -6.93 -19.14 -10.43
N CYS A 146 -6.64 -20.08 -11.34
CA CYS A 146 -7.61 -21.08 -11.80
C CYS A 146 -8.19 -21.91 -10.64
N LYS A 147 -7.33 -22.29 -9.69
CA LYS A 147 -7.73 -23.10 -8.54
C LYS A 147 -8.65 -22.35 -7.59
N VAL A 148 -8.31 -21.11 -7.23
CA VAL A 148 -9.09 -20.31 -6.26
C VAL A 148 -10.36 -19.71 -6.86
N MET A 149 -10.42 -19.49 -8.18
CA MET A 149 -11.61 -19.00 -8.86
C MET A 149 -12.67 -20.09 -9.09
N LYS A 150 -12.27 -21.36 -9.13
CA LYS A 150 -13.18 -22.47 -9.39
C LYS A 150 -14.26 -22.56 -8.31
N GLY A 151 -15.51 -22.39 -8.73
CA GLY A 151 -16.68 -22.40 -7.83
C GLY A 151 -16.72 -21.24 -6.83
N SER A 152 -16.03 -20.13 -7.12
CA SER A 152 -16.04 -18.93 -6.27
C SER A 152 -16.97 -17.88 -6.86
N THR A 153 -17.95 -17.47 -6.06
CA THR A 153 -18.98 -16.49 -6.46
C THR A 153 -18.57 -15.08 -6.07
N ARG A 154 -17.98 -14.93 -4.88
CA ARG A 154 -17.52 -13.67 -4.31
C ARG A 154 -16.01 -13.57 -4.28
N VAL A 155 -15.49 -12.35 -4.18
CA VAL A 155 -14.06 -12.10 -3.91
C VAL A 155 -13.66 -12.69 -2.55
N LEU A 156 -14.56 -12.68 -1.56
CA LEU A 156 -14.37 -13.35 -0.28
C LEU A 156 -14.11 -14.86 -0.45
N ASP A 157 -14.87 -15.55 -1.31
CA ASP A 157 -14.70 -16.99 -1.52
C ASP A 157 -13.31 -17.30 -2.12
N ILE A 158 -12.83 -16.42 -3.01
CA ILE A 158 -11.48 -16.49 -3.59
C ILE A 158 -10.44 -16.29 -2.50
N TRP A 159 -10.62 -15.27 -1.66
CA TRP A 159 -9.71 -14.93 -0.57
C TRP A 159 -9.59 -16.06 0.46
N VAL A 160 -10.71 -16.62 0.93
CA VAL A 160 -10.71 -17.72 1.90
C VAL A 160 -9.98 -18.95 1.34
N LYS A 161 -10.29 -19.34 0.09
CA LYS A 161 -9.59 -20.44 -0.58
C LYS A 161 -8.10 -20.16 -0.77
N LEU A 162 -7.75 -18.91 -1.08
CA LEU A 162 -6.36 -18.50 -1.23
C LEU A 162 -5.60 -18.65 0.08
N VAL A 163 -6.15 -18.14 1.18
CA VAL A 163 -5.54 -18.21 2.51
C VAL A 163 -5.35 -19.66 2.94
N GLU A 164 -6.37 -20.50 2.79
CA GLU A 164 -6.29 -21.93 3.13
C GLU A 164 -5.20 -22.66 2.34
N GLN A 165 -5.11 -22.41 1.03
CA GLN A 165 -4.11 -23.05 0.17
C GLN A 165 -2.68 -22.61 0.47
N LEU A 166 -2.50 -21.35 0.85
CA LEU A 166 -1.17 -20.78 1.03
C LEU A 166 -0.66 -20.92 2.44
N GLN A 167 -1.53 -20.93 3.44
CA GLN A 167 -1.12 -21.20 4.81
C GLN A 167 -0.46 -22.58 4.95
N VAL A 168 -1.08 -23.61 4.37
CA VAL A 168 -0.50 -24.97 4.35
C VAL A 168 0.83 -24.98 3.60
N LYS A 169 0.93 -24.26 2.47
CA LYS A 169 2.17 -24.21 1.68
C LYS A 169 3.28 -23.41 2.36
N SER A 170 2.96 -22.31 3.03
CA SER A 170 3.95 -21.52 3.75
C SER A 170 4.49 -22.29 4.94
N GLU A 171 3.65 -23.04 5.66
CA GLU A 171 4.10 -23.92 6.75
C GLU A 171 5.06 -25.02 6.26
N ILE A 172 4.75 -25.64 5.12
CA ILE A 172 5.65 -26.62 4.50
C ILE A 172 6.94 -25.95 4.03
N ALA A 173 6.86 -24.80 3.36
CA ALA A 173 8.03 -24.09 2.87
C ALA A 173 8.96 -23.63 4.01
N ILE A 174 8.41 -23.13 5.11
CA ILE A 174 9.16 -22.79 6.32
C ILE A 174 9.83 -24.03 6.90
N SER A 175 9.14 -25.17 6.94
CA SER A 175 9.70 -26.43 7.44
C SER A 175 10.86 -26.92 6.56
N ASP A 176 10.72 -26.83 5.24
CA ASP A 176 11.79 -27.18 4.29
C ASP A 176 13.01 -26.24 4.46
N MET A 177 12.78 -24.92 4.58
CA MET A 177 13.84 -23.93 4.81
C MET A 177 14.59 -24.19 6.13
N LYS A 178 13.87 -24.52 7.20
CA LYS A 178 14.47 -24.93 8.48
C LYS A 178 15.30 -26.20 8.34
N ALA A 179 14.78 -27.22 7.65
CA ALA A 179 15.50 -28.47 7.46
C ALA A 179 16.78 -28.27 6.62
N ASP A 180 16.76 -27.38 5.63
CA ASP A 180 17.93 -27.01 4.84
C ASP A 180 18.96 -26.26 5.69
N TRP A 181 18.50 -25.34 6.56
CA TRP A 181 19.35 -24.62 7.52
C TRP A 181 19.98 -25.55 8.57
N GLU A 182 19.20 -26.47 9.17
CA GLU A 182 19.73 -27.45 10.14
C GLU A 182 20.77 -28.40 9.53
N GLN A 183 20.67 -28.67 8.22
CA GLN A 183 21.64 -29.48 7.48
C GLN A 183 22.84 -28.67 6.97
N HIS A 184 22.77 -27.33 7.04
CA HIS A 184 23.82 -26.45 6.61
C HIS A 184 25.02 -26.57 7.55
N THR A 185 26.15 -27.04 7.04
CA THR A 185 27.34 -27.32 7.85
C THR A 185 28.59 -26.69 7.26
N CYS A 186 29.44 -26.13 8.13
CA CYS A 186 30.68 -25.52 7.71
C CYS A 186 31.68 -26.60 7.26
N GLY A 187 31.95 -26.64 5.96
CA GLY A 187 32.93 -27.57 5.39
C GLY A 187 34.37 -27.29 5.86
N PRO A 188 35.27 -28.30 5.82
CA PRO A 188 36.62 -28.23 6.41
C PRO A 188 37.59 -27.22 5.77
N LYS A 189 37.18 -26.49 4.72
CA LYS A 189 37.98 -25.46 4.04
C LYS A 189 37.18 -24.21 3.66
N VAL A 190 35.98 -24.05 4.22
CA VAL A 190 35.12 -22.88 3.95
C VAL A 190 35.59 -21.71 4.83
N ASN A 191 35.50 -20.49 4.30
CA ASN A 191 35.73 -19.29 5.10
C ASN A 191 34.60 -19.14 6.12
N LEU A 192 34.94 -19.12 7.40
CA LEU A 192 33.97 -19.02 8.48
C LEU A 192 33.12 -17.75 8.40
N ILE A 193 33.69 -16.63 7.95
CA ILE A 193 32.94 -15.37 7.83
C ILE A 193 31.88 -15.47 6.74
N ASP A 194 32.24 -16.05 5.60
CA ASP A 194 31.31 -16.22 4.48
C ASP A 194 30.21 -17.23 4.86
N PHE A 195 30.58 -18.33 5.55
CA PHE A 195 29.63 -19.30 6.08
C PHE A 195 28.63 -18.69 7.06
N LEU A 196 29.09 -17.87 8.03
CA LEU A 196 28.20 -17.22 8.99
C LEU A 196 27.29 -16.18 8.34
N ALA A 197 27.74 -15.53 7.26
CA ALA A 197 26.91 -14.61 6.50
C ALA A 197 25.80 -15.36 5.74
N GLU A 198 26.13 -16.47 5.09
CA GLU A 198 25.14 -17.35 4.45
C GLU A 198 24.16 -17.95 5.47
N ASP A 199 24.65 -18.38 6.63
CA ASP A 199 23.82 -18.91 7.71
C ASP A 199 22.79 -17.88 8.21
N GLN A 200 23.24 -16.64 8.41
CA GLN A 200 22.36 -15.53 8.79
C GLN A 200 21.33 -15.22 7.68
N GLU A 201 21.73 -15.28 6.41
CA GLU A 201 20.80 -15.08 5.29
C GLU A 201 19.69 -16.14 5.29
N MET A 202 20.02 -17.40 5.57
CA MET A 202 19.03 -18.47 5.69
C MET A 202 18.05 -18.23 6.86
N VAL A 203 18.56 -17.78 8.01
CA VAL A 203 17.71 -17.39 9.17
C VAL A 203 16.78 -16.24 8.79
N ASP A 204 17.32 -15.18 8.18
CA ASP A 204 16.54 -14.02 7.74
C ASP A 204 15.44 -14.43 6.75
N GLU A 205 15.71 -15.39 5.84
CA GLU A 205 14.69 -15.93 4.92
C GLU A 205 13.56 -16.66 5.66
N ILE A 206 13.88 -17.47 6.66
CA ILE A 206 12.90 -18.18 7.50
C ILE A 206 12.03 -17.18 8.26
N GLU A 207 12.64 -16.19 8.90
CA GLU A 207 11.93 -15.16 9.66
C GLU A 207 11.03 -14.31 8.76
N ASN A 208 11.52 -13.90 7.58
CA ASN A 208 10.73 -13.14 6.62
C ASN A 208 9.54 -13.93 6.06
N ALA A 209 9.65 -15.27 5.99
CA ALA A 209 8.54 -16.15 5.65
C ALA A 209 7.52 -16.32 6.80
N GLY A 210 7.87 -15.88 8.01
CA GLY A 210 7.06 -16.00 9.23
C GLY A 210 7.39 -17.23 10.09
N GLY A 211 8.53 -17.88 9.85
CA GLY A 211 9.07 -18.91 10.73
C GLY A 211 9.83 -18.33 11.91
N GLU A 212 9.94 -19.07 13.00
CA GLU A 212 10.77 -18.71 14.16
C GLU A 212 11.98 -19.64 14.20
N VAL A 213 13.20 -19.09 14.28
CA VAL A 213 14.42 -19.86 14.53
C VAL A 213 14.83 -19.65 15.98
N SER A 214 15.07 -20.73 16.74
CA SER A 214 15.50 -20.64 18.13
C SER A 214 16.95 -21.12 18.29
N ASP A 215 17.77 -20.34 19.00
CA ASP A 215 19.16 -20.71 19.35
C ASP A 215 19.26 -22.04 20.12
N SER A 216 18.15 -22.53 20.67
CA SER A 216 18.07 -23.84 21.33
C SER A 216 18.03 -25.03 20.38
N GLU A 217 17.94 -24.82 19.06
CA GLU A 217 17.97 -25.87 18.03
C GLU A 217 19.41 -26.20 17.56
N PHE A 218 20.43 -25.55 18.15
CA PHE A 218 21.87 -25.82 17.94
C PHE A 218 22.45 -26.93 18.85
#